data_AF-A0A9P3GBG2-F1
#
_entry.id   AF-A0A9P3GBG2-F1
#
_cell.length_a   1.000
_cell.length_b   1.000
_cell.length_c   1.000
_cell.angle_alpha   90.00
_cell.angle_beta   90.00
_cell.angle_gamma   90.00
#
_symmetry.space_group_name_H-M   'P 1'
#
loop_
_entity.id
_entity.type
_entity.pdbx_description
1 polymer ?
#
loop_
_entity_poly.entity_id
_entity_poly.type
_entity_poly.pdbx_seq_one_letter_code
_entity_poly.pdbx_strand_id
1 'polypeptide(L)'
;MAVCLDFLDSGKRYASIVFALKYCFSRGTIHCTFEDQLQDPEIDTRFYEYDFDLALHVEAAKFARKVAGTAPLKDVLARGHNPGAEVQTDE
;
A
#
# COMPACT_ATOMS: atom_id res chain seq x y z
N MET A 1 -1.52 -7.62 4.39
CA MET A 1 -2.07 -7.94 3.06
C MET A 1 -3.42 -8.67 3.10
N ALA A 2 -3.97 -9.02 4.28
CA ALA A 2 -5.31 -9.64 4.37
C ALA A 2 -6.44 -8.63 4.12
N VAL A 3 -6.25 -7.35 4.48
CA VAL A 3 -7.28 -6.30 4.37
C VAL A 3 -7.78 -6.08 2.93
N CYS A 4 -6.97 -6.35 1.89
CA CYS A 4 -7.40 -6.10 0.50
C CYS A 4 -8.45 -7.10 -0.04
N LEU A 5 -8.62 -8.28 0.57
CA LEU A 5 -9.51 -9.31 0.02
C LEU A 5 -10.96 -9.19 0.51
N ASP A 6 -11.19 -8.54 1.66
CA ASP A 6 -12.51 -8.46 2.29
C ASP A 6 -13.50 -7.57 1.51
N PHE A 7 -13.03 -6.81 0.52
CA PHE A 7 -13.85 -5.96 -0.36
C PHE A 7 -14.23 -6.62 -1.70
N LEU A 8 -13.83 -7.88 -1.93
CA LEU A 8 -13.98 -8.54 -3.21
C LEU A 8 -15.22 -9.43 -3.23
N ASP A 9 -16.14 -9.12 -4.14
CA ASP A 9 -17.34 -9.92 -4.38
C ASP A 9 -16.99 -11.13 -5.25
N SER A 10 -17.55 -12.29 -4.89
CA SER A 10 -17.40 -13.51 -5.67
C SER A 10 -17.93 -13.34 -7.10
N GLY A 11 -17.19 -13.88 -8.08
CA GLY A 11 -17.53 -13.82 -9.50
C GLY A 11 -17.21 -12.48 -10.20
N LYS A 12 -16.67 -11.48 -9.49
CA LYS A 12 -16.23 -10.21 -10.10
C LYS A 12 -14.74 -10.22 -10.42
N ARG A 13 -14.35 -9.34 -11.36
CA ARG A 13 -12.96 -9.11 -11.78
C ARG A 13 -12.48 -7.77 -11.25
N TYR A 14 -11.24 -7.75 -10.77
CA TYR A 14 -10.63 -6.58 -10.16
C TYR A 14 -9.26 -6.32 -10.78
N ALA A 15 -8.85 -5.06 -10.76
CA ALA A 15 -7.52 -4.62 -11.11
C ALA A 15 -7.01 -3.69 -10.01
N SER A 16 -5.72 -3.81 -9.69
CA SER A 16 -5.06 -3.00 -8.67
C SER A 16 -3.94 -2.20 -9.29
N ILE A 17 -3.89 -0.90 -8.96
CA ILE A 17 -2.72 -0.07 -9.19
C ILE A 17 -1.94 -0.05 -7.89
N VAL A 18 -0.77 -0.68 -7.89
CA VAL A 18 0.11 -0.75 -6.72
C VAL A 18 1.28 0.21 -6.91
N PHE A 19 1.50 1.04 -5.90
CA PHE A 19 2.66 1.92 -5.83
C PHE A 19 3.53 1.48 -4.66
N ALA A 20 4.82 1.32 -4.96
CA ALA A 20 5.85 1.00 -3.99
C ALA A 20 6.87 2.15 -3.97
N LEU A 21 7.28 2.52 -2.76
CA LEU A 21 8.33 3.51 -2.57
C LEU A 21 9.68 2.86 -2.91
N LYS A 22 10.41 3.44 -3.88
CA LYS A 22 11.72 2.91 -4.29
C LYS A 22 12.83 3.26 -3.31
N TYR A 23 12.71 4.40 -2.63
CA TYR A 23 13.72 4.94 -1.74
C TYR A 23 13.06 5.42 -0.46
N CYS A 24 12.69 4.47 0.41
CA CYS A 24 12.22 4.81 1.75
C CYS A 24 13.38 5.38 2.58
N PHE A 25 13.10 6.39 3.39
CA PHE A 25 14.04 6.97 4.35
C PHE A 25 13.99 6.26 5.70
N SER A 26 12.84 5.70 6.08
CA SER A 26 12.67 4.91 7.30
C SER A 26 13.62 3.70 7.31
N ARG A 27 14.12 3.32 8.49
CA ARG A 27 15.10 2.24 8.65
C ARG A 27 14.68 1.31 9.79
N GLY A 28 14.39 0.07 9.44
CA GLY A 28 14.14 -0.98 10.40
C GLY A 28 15.41 -1.63 10.95
N THR A 29 15.20 -2.58 11.85
CA THR A 29 16.23 -3.43 12.46
C THR A 29 15.84 -4.89 12.37
N ILE A 30 16.84 -5.76 12.23
CA ILE A 30 16.68 -7.22 12.35
C ILE A 30 17.66 -7.68 13.42
N HIS A 31 17.14 -8.33 14.47
CA HIS A 31 17.94 -8.81 15.60
C HIS A 31 17.65 -10.28 15.90
N CYS A 32 18.70 -11.07 16.12
CA CYS A 32 18.57 -12.41 16.67
C CYS A 32 18.29 -12.28 18.17
N THR A 33 17.15 -12.76 18.64
CA THR A 33 16.73 -12.63 20.05
C THR A 33 16.73 -13.96 20.81
N PHE A 34 17.29 -15.01 20.21
CA PHE A 34 17.14 -16.39 20.66
C PHE A 34 18.41 -17.21 20.49
N GLU A 35 18.46 -18.32 21.22
CA GLU A 35 19.58 -19.27 21.22
C GLU A 35 19.48 -20.31 20.09
N ASP A 36 18.27 -20.61 19.61
CA ASP A 36 18.04 -21.56 18.51
C ASP A 36 18.19 -20.87 17.13
N GLN A 37 19.14 -21.36 16.33
CA GLN A 37 19.45 -20.82 14.99
C GLN A 37 18.34 -21.07 13.96
N LEU A 38 17.37 -21.92 14.25
CA LEU A 38 16.22 -22.19 13.39
C LEU A 38 15.03 -21.28 13.65
N GLN A 39 15.07 -20.46 14.71
CA GLN A 39 14.01 -19.51 15.01
C GLN A 39 14.12 -18.26 14.12
N ASP A 40 12.97 -17.72 13.71
CA ASP A 40 12.89 -16.50 12.89
C ASP A 40 13.29 -15.24 13.68
N PRO A 41 14.12 -14.33 13.12
CA PRO A 41 14.59 -13.13 13.81
C PRO A 41 13.46 -12.17 14.16
N GLU A 42 13.72 -11.35 15.18
CA GLU A 42 12.86 -10.19 15.41
C GLU A 42 13.10 -9.19 14.28
N ILE A 43 12.03 -8.89 13.53
CA ILE A 43 12.03 -7.94 12.41
C ILE A 43 11.15 -6.76 12.80
N ASP A 44 11.76 -5.60 12.99
CA ASP A 44 11.08 -4.32 13.17
C ASP A 44 11.34 -3.46 11.93
N THR A 45 10.36 -3.31 11.05
CA THR A 45 10.54 -2.59 9.78
C THR A 45 10.47 -1.07 9.91
N ARG A 46 9.89 -0.56 11.01
CA ARG A 46 9.66 0.88 11.26
C ARG A 46 9.10 1.62 10.05
N PHE A 47 8.09 1.03 9.38
CA PHE A 47 7.48 1.68 8.23
C PHE A 47 6.92 3.06 8.61
N TYR A 48 7.21 4.05 7.76
CA TYR A 48 6.75 5.43 7.92
C TYR A 48 7.25 6.14 9.19
N GLU A 49 8.33 5.66 9.82
CA GLU A 49 9.01 6.36 10.92
C GLU A 49 9.53 7.74 10.46
N TYR A 50 9.94 7.85 9.20
CA TYR A 50 10.29 9.12 8.59
C TYR A 50 9.09 9.66 7.81
N ASP A 51 8.51 10.78 8.26
CA ASP A 51 7.26 11.36 7.75
C ASP A 51 7.21 11.54 6.22
N PHE A 52 8.38 11.79 5.60
CA PHE A 52 8.47 11.93 4.15
C PHE A 52 8.02 10.66 3.42
N ASP A 53 8.26 9.47 3.97
CA ASP A 53 7.82 8.22 3.35
C ASP A 53 6.30 8.17 3.28
N LEU A 54 5.60 8.58 4.34
CA LEU A 54 4.14 8.62 4.36
C LEU A 54 3.61 9.68 3.39
N ALA A 55 4.17 10.90 3.43
CA ALA A 55 3.78 11.98 2.53
C ALA A 55 3.95 11.58 1.05
N LEU A 56 5.07 10.95 0.68
CA LEU A 56 5.30 10.46 -0.67
C LEU A 56 4.32 9.35 -1.05
N HIS A 57 3.95 8.49 -0.10
CA HIS A 57 2.98 7.42 -0.32
C HIS A 57 1.56 7.96 -0.56
N VAL A 58 1.16 9.01 0.17
CA VAL A 58 -0.12 9.72 -0.01
C VAL A 58 -0.18 10.34 -1.42
N GLU A 59 0.89 11.02 -1.85
CA GLU A 59 0.96 11.57 -3.22
C GLU A 59 0.92 10.48 -4.29
N ALA A 60 1.56 9.34 -4.05
CA ALA A 60 1.46 8.18 -4.95
C ALA A 60 0.02 7.63 -5.03
N ALA A 61 -0.72 7.62 -3.92
CA ALA A 61 -2.12 7.20 -3.90
C ALA A 61 -3.02 8.18 -4.68
N LYS A 62 -2.83 9.49 -4.52
CA LYS A 62 -3.51 10.52 -5.33
C LYS A 62 -3.18 10.37 -6.82
N PHE A 63 -1.92 10.11 -7.14
CA PHE A 63 -1.49 9.86 -8.52
C PHE A 63 -2.15 8.61 -9.10
N ALA A 64 -2.24 7.51 -8.35
CA ALA A 64 -2.93 6.29 -8.78
C ALA A 64 -4.41 6.54 -9.11
N ARG A 65 -5.11 7.35 -8.29
CA ARG A 65 -6.50 7.79 -8.58
C ARG A 65 -6.58 8.58 -9.88
N LYS A 66 -5.64 9.51 -10.12
CA LYS A 66 -5.56 10.27 -11.37
C LYS A 66 -5.35 9.35 -12.58
N VAL A 67 -4.44 8.38 -12.47
CA VAL A 67 -4.19 7.37 -13.53
C VAL A 67 -5.44 6.55 -13.81
N ALA A 68 -6.11 6.05 -12.78
CA ALA A 68 -7.37 5.30 -12.91
C ALA A 68 -8.49 6.13 -13.58
N GLY A 69 -8.54 7.44 -13.33
CA GLY A 69 -9.48 8.38 -13.95
C GLY A 69 -9.10 8.85 -15.36
N THR A 70 -7.98 8.37 -15.93
CA THR A 70 -7.49 8.77 -17.26
C THR A 70 -7.78 7.68 -18.30
N ALA A 71 -8.12 8.06 -19.54
CA ALA A 71 -8.29 7.10 -20.63
C ALA A 71 -6.94 6.45 -20.99
N PRO A 72 -6.90 5.15 -21.35
CA PRO A 72 -8.05 4.26 -21.56
C PRO A 72 -8.54 3.54 -20.28
N LEU A 73 -7.86 3.72 -19.14
CA LEU A 73 -8.18 2.99 -17.91
C LEU A 73 -9.56 3.36 -17.36
N LYS A 74 -9.95 4.63 -17.42
CA LYS A 74 -11.27 5.07 -16.96
C LYS A 74 -12.43 4.40 -17.73
N ASP A 75 -12.19 3.93 -18.94
CA ASP A 75 -13.22 3.35 -19.80
C ASP A 75 -13.45 1.86 -19.49
N VAL A 76 -12.50 1.22 -18.79
CA VAL A 76 -12.56 -0.20 -18.41
C VAL A 76 -12.71 -0.43 -16.90
N LEU A 77 -12.32 0.55 -16.08
CA LEU A 77 -12.45 0.49 -14.63
C LEU A 77 -13.83 1.01 -14.20
N ALA A 78 -14.59 0.19 -13.47
CA ALA A 78 -15.93 0.57 -13.04
C ALA A 78 -15.93 1.60 -11.90
N ARG A 79 -15.31 1.27 -10.75
CA ARG A 79 -15.19 2.15 -9.58
C ARG A 79 -13.96 1.80 -8.74
N GLY A 80 -13.43 2.79 -8.03
CA GLY A 80 -12.42 2.55 -6.99
C GLY A 80 -13.04 1.86 -5.78
N HIS A 81 -12.38 0.82 -5.26
CA HIS A 81 -12.84 0.06 -4.10
C HIS A 81 -12.11 0.41 -2.80
N ASN A 82 -10.79 0.66 -2.86
CA ASN A 82 -9.96 0.96 -1.70
C ASN A 82 -9.01 2.10 -2.06
N PRO A 83 -8.88 3.17 -1.24
CA PRO A 83 -9.58 3.43 0.04
C PRO A 83 -10.99 4.01 -0.10
N GLY A 84 -11.61 3.90 -1.27
CA GLY A 84 -12.93 4.47 -1.53
C GLY A 84 -12.89 5.94 -1.93
N ALA A 85 -14.05 6.49 -2.27
CA ALA A 85 -14.22 7.88 -2.73
C ALA A 85 -14.49 8.85 -1.56
N GLU A 86 -14.77 8.31 -0.38
CA GLU A 86 -15.00 9.04 0.87
C GLU A 86 -13.69 9.52 1.51
N VAL A 87 -12.56 8.85 1.25
CA VAL A 87 -11.24 9.23 1.78
C VAL A 87 -10.62 10.30 0.89
N GLN A 88 -10.69 11.55 1.32
CA GLN A 88 -10.21 12.72 0.57
C GLN A 88 -9.14 13.53 1.30
N THR A 89 -8.98 13.31 2.60
CA THR A 89 -7.95 13.95 3.44
C THR A 89 -6.61 13.23 3.29
N ASP A 90 -5.54 13.94 3.66
CA ASP A 90 -4.19 13.38 3.65
C ASP A 90 -3.90 12.63 4.95
N GLU A 91 -4.58 13.04 6.02
CA GLU A 91 -4.68 12.37 7.32
C GLU A 91 -5.68 11.20 7.29
#